data_AF-A0A0C2MA03-F1
#
_entry.id   AF-A0A0C2MA03-F1
#
_cell.length_a   1.000
_cell.length_b   1.000
_cell.length_c   1.000
_cell.angle_alpha   90.00
_cell.angle_beta   90.00
_cell.angle_gamma   90.00
#
_symmetry.space_group_name_H-M   'P 1'
#
loop_
_entity.id
_entity.type
_entity.pdbx_description
1 polymer ?
#
loop_
_entity_poly.entity_id
_entity_poly.type
_entity_poly.pdbx_seq_one_letter_code
_entity_poly.pdbx_strand_id
1 'polypeptide(L)'
;MICEGVDDQIMLIAVDEFYKAKLDYCSPKADPYKDDSTLGIISGSLRDELKCRVDDLHELIRGYFNQRLGKLLYQHSDCNDLFEEWLRDVASKRMVDMNTCNLRAYDHFFDLTIFADYVKNKSIPKETYTKMIISAQCKLEKAVKDYYNAFNLYEEKIDEFSKYMVNLRSTSHVDKSMNYLLVEEINNHPVHQEWVYNRFSFKIVECFLQYENLDKLINQRSKQSKPAPKHIDPKHTLPNPTAAKHSPPKHPASKDTATVRTAPKVTVPRNESKKNRQILICLFFAVIVMAMFLYKFKCNRRYQPMVSRKAVRYIRIQNKDSSNKNN
;
A
#
# COMPACT_ATOMS: atom_id res chain seq x y z
N MET A 1 12.99 36.73 -13.93
CA MET A 1 12.20 36.87 -12.70
C MET A 1 12.79 35.91 -11.67
N ILE A 2 13.03 36.37 -10.44
CA ILE A 2 13.48 35.50 -9.35
C ILE A 2 12.26 34.68 -8.88
N CYS A 3 12.45 33.40 -8.59
CA CYS A 3 11.39 32.56 -8.03
C CYS A 3 11.16 32.98 -6.57
N GLU A 4 9.97 33.49 -6.25
CA GLU A 4 9.58 33.85 -4.89
C GLU A 4 8.31 33.13 -4.48
N GLY A 5 8.29 32.55 -3.27
CA GLY A 5 7.09 31.93 -2.72
C GLY A 5 6.62 30.69 -3.49
N VAL A 6 7.49 30.02 -4.24
CA VAL A 6 7.19 28.79 -5.02
C VAL A 6 8.08 27.60 -4.64
N ASP A 7 8.65 27.63 -3.43
CA ASP A 7 9.57 26.61 -2.94
C ASP A 7 9.01 25.18 -2.99
N ASP A 8 7.70 25.01 -2.82
CA ASP A 8 7.06 23.71 -2.95
C ASP A 8 7.16 23.16 -4.37
N GLN A 9 6.97 24.01 -5.37
CA GLN A 9 7.08 23.64 -6.79
C GLN A 9 8.53 23.36 -7.15
N ILE A 10 9.46 24.19 -6.65
CA ILE A 10 10.91 23.96 -6.80
C ILE A 10 11.29 22.60 -6.23
N MET A 11 10.79 22.27 -5.03
CA MET A 11 11.10 20.98 -4.39
C MET A 11 10.43 19.78 -5.07
N LEU A 12 9.23 19.93 -5.64
CA LEU A 12 8.61 18.89 -6.47
C LEU A 12 9.49 18.56 -7.69
N ILE A 13 9.92 19.60 -8.42
CA ILE A 13 10.80 19.46 -9.60
C ILE A 13 12.14 18.84 -9.19
N ALA A 14 12.78 19.36 -8.15
CA ALA A 14 14.08 18.87 -7.70
C ALA A 14 14.06 17.39 -7.32
N VAL A 15 13.03 16.96 -6.56
CA VAL A 15 12.90 15.58 -6.12
C VAL A 15 12.58 14.63 -7.28
N ASP A 16 11.78 15.07 -8.25
CA ASP A 16 11.51 14.30 -9.47
C ASP A 16 12.78 14.12 -10.34
N GLU A 17 13.60 15.16 -10.49
CA GLU A 17 14.88 15.06 -11.21
C GLU A 17 15.88 14.15 -10.48
N PHE A 18 15.95 14.19 -9.14
CA PHE A 18 16.76 13.24 -8.38
C PHE A 18 16.32 11.79 -8.57
N TYR A 19 15.00 11.56 -8.61
CA TYR A 19 14.42 10.26 -8.89
C TYR A 19 14.78 9.76 -10.30
N LYS A 20 14.59 10.59 -11.34
CA LYS A 20 14.95 10.27 -12.73
C LYS A 20 16.44 9.97 -12.89
N ALA A 21 17.30 10.74 -12.22
CA ALA A 21 18.74 10.56 -12.22
C ALA A 21 19.21 9.36 -11.38
N LYS A 22 18.31 8.68 -10.64
CA LYS A 22 18.61 7.56 -9.74
C LYS A 22 19.65 7.93 -8.67
N LEU A 23 19.66 9.18 -8.22
CA LEU A 23 20.52 9.61 -7.14
C LEU A 23 19.98 9.05 -5.82
N ASP A 24 20.87 8.73 -4.88
CA ASP A 24 20.43 8.49 -3.50
C ASP A 24 20.07 9.84 -2.89
N TYR A 25 18.79 10.07 -2.63
CA TYR A 25 18.26 11.25 -1.93
C TYR A 25 17.50 10.86 -0.65
N CYS A 26 17.35 9.56 -0.38
CA CYS A 26 16.59 9.05 0.76
C CYS A 26 17.46 8.64 1.95
N SER A 27 18.74 8.36 1.72
CA SER A 27 19.70 8.08 2.78
C SER A 27 19.97 9.33 3.64
N PRO A 28 20.15 9.20 4.97
CA PRO A 28 20.63 10.27 5.85
C PRO A 28 21.94 10.92 5.38
N LYS A 29 22.77 10.17 4.66
CA LYS A 29 24.09 10.58 4.13
C LYS A 29 24.04 11.08 2.68
N ALA A 30 22.87 11.02 2.05
CA ALA A 30 22.66 11.50 0.70
C ALA A 30 22.91 13.01 0.61
N ASP A 31 23.68 13.42 -0.39
CA ASP A 31 23.93 14.81 -0.76
C ASP A 31 23.64 15.01 -2.27
N PRO A 32 22.39 14.81 -2.73
CA PRO A 32 22.06 14.81 -4.16
C PRO A 32 22.29 16.17 -4.83
N TYR A 33 22.37 17.24 -4.03
CA TYR A 33 22.67 18.60 -4.45
C TYR A 33 24.16 18.85 -4.74
N LYS A 34 25.07 17.88 -4.54
CA LYS A 34 26.48 18.00 -4.94
C LYS A 34 26.73 17.69 -6.42
N ASP A 35 25.73 17.18 -7.13
CA ASP A 35 25.85 16.85 -8.54
C ASP A 35 25.49 18.07 -9.41
N ASP A 36 26.50 18.79 -9.90
CA ASP A 36 26.33 20.01 -10.70
C ASP A 36 25.51 19.78 -11.96
N SER A 37 25.63 18.59 -12.56
CA SER A 37 24.85 18.21 -13.75
C SER A 37 23.36 18.18 -13.44
N THR A 38 22.96 17.52 -12.34
CA THR A 38 21.56 17.44 -11.92
C THR A 38 21.04 18.80 -11.48
N LEU A 39 21.84 19.62 -10.79
CA LEU A 39 21.45 21.01 -10.50
C LEU A 39 21.24 21.83 -11.76
N GLY A 40 22.05 21.62 -12.80
CA GLY A 40 21.86 22.23 -14.11
C GLY A 40 20.54 21.83 -14.76
N ILE A 41 20.18 20.54 -14.70
CA ILE A 41 18.89 20.02 -15.19
C ILE A 41 17.73 20.65 -14.42
N ILE A 42 17.78 20.65 -13.08
CA ILE A 42 16.76 21.27 -12.24
C ILE A 42 16.60 22.75 -12.60
N SER A 43 17.71 23.50 -12.73
CA SER A 43 17.68 24.91 -13.13
C SER A 43 17.00 25.12 -14.50
N GLY A 44 17.24 24.21 -15.46
CA GLY A 44 16.54 24.17 -16.74
C GLY A 44 15.04 23.97 -16.58
N SER A 45 14.62 22.93 -15.88
CA SER A 45 13.20 22.64 -15.62
C SER A 45 12.50 23.80 -14.90
N LEU A 46 13.14 24.46 -13.93
CA LEU A 46 12.58 25.65 -13.27
C LEU A 46 12.33 26.80 -14.25
N ARG A 47 13.25 27.03 -15.19
CA ARG A 47 13.10 28.08 -16.21
C ARG A 47 11.96 27.76 -17.17
N ASP A 48 11.82 26.48 -17.53
CA ASP A 48 10.83 26.04 -18.50
C ASP A 48 9.42 25.94 -17.90
N GLU A 49 9.29 25.41 -16.69
CA GLU A 49 8.01 25.19 -16.02
C GLU A 49 7.54 26.42 -15.24
N LEU A 50 8.40 27.04 -14.43
CA LEU A 50 8.03 28.13 -13.52
C LEU A 50 8.33 29.52 -14.09
N LYS A 51 9.02 29.61 -15.24
CA LYS A 51 9.42 30.87 -15.90
C LYS A 51 10.21 31.81 -14.98
N CYS A 52 10.95 31.25 -14.03
CA CYS A 52 11.75 32.00 -13.07
C CYS A 52 13.14 31.37 -12.87
N ARG A 53 14.03 32.06 -12.15
CA ARG A 53 15.36 31.59 -11.76
C ARG A 53 15.53 31.62 -10.24
N VAL A 54 16.35 30.73 -9.71
CA VAL A 54 16.80 30.74 -8.30
C VAL A 54 18.25 31.19 -8.30
N ASP A 55 18.58 32.22 -7.52
CA ASP A 55 19.93 32.80 -7.53
C ASP A 55 20.99 31.84 -6.95
N ASP A 56 20.64 31.12 -5.87
CA ASP A 56 21.47 30.05 -5.29
C ASP A 56 20.65 28.77 -5.11
N LEU A 57 20.49 28.03 -6.23
CA LEU A 57 19.73 26.78 -6.24
C LEU A 57 20.36 25.71 -5.33
N HIS A 58 21.69 25.67 -5.29
CA HIS A 58 22.42 24.72 -4.47
C HIS A 58 22.09 24.93 -2.99
N GLU A 59 22.23 26.16 -2.50
CA GLU A 59 21.96 26.46 -1.09
C GLU A 59 20.48 26.31 -0.72
N LEU A 60 19.55 26.66 -1.62
CA LEU A 60 18.12 26.45 -1.42
C LEU A 60 17.79 24.96 -1.23
N ILE A 61 18.21 24.10 -2.17
CA ILE A 61 17.93 22.65 -2.09
C ILE A 61 18.63 22.06 -0.86
N ARG A 62 19.89 22.43 -0.62
CA ARG A 62 20.65 22.00 0.56
C ARG A 62 19.94 22.38 1.86
N GLY A 63 19.35 23.57 1.94
CA GLY A 63 18.55 24.03 3.08
C GLY A 63 17.39 23.09 3.37
N TYR A 64 16.57 22.77 2.36
CA TYR A 64 15.44 21.84 2.50
C TYR A 64 15.88 20.40 2.83
N PHE A 65 16.97 19.92 2.23
CA PHE A 65 17.49 18.58 2.52
C PHE A 65 18.08 18.45 3.93
N ASN A 66 18.76 19.49 4.42
CA ASN A 66 19.30 19.50 5.78
C ASN A 66 18.19 19.60 6.83
N GLN A 67 17.11 20.32 6.51
CA GLN A 67 15.95 20.48 7.37
C GLN A 67 14.86 19.42 7.12
N ARG A 68 15.11 18.41 6.29
CA ARG A 68 14.11 17.37 6.03
C ARG A 68 13.71 16.72 7.35
N LEU A 69 12.43 16.41 7.48
CA LEU A 69 11.83 15.79 8.68
C LEU A 69 12.50 14.44 9.05
N GLY A 70 13.32 13.91 8.13
CA GLY A 70 14.23 12.77 8.24
C GLY A 70 15.53 12.95 9.07
N LYS A 71 16.17 14.12 9.06
CA LYS A 71 17.49 14.31 9.70
C LYS A 71 17.39 14.50 11.23
N LEU A 72 16.19 14.87 11.69
CA LEU A 72 15.82 15.00 13.11
C LEU A 72 15.14 13.72 13.67
N LEU A 73 15.20 12.60 12.94
CA LEU A 73 14.41 11.39 13.23
C LEU A 73 14.85 10.64 14.49
N TYR A 74 14.18 10.98 15.58
CA TYR A 74 13.32 10.03 16.31
C TYR A 74 11.93 10.61 16.66
N GLN A 75 11.62 11.88 16.36
CA GLN A 75 10.46 12.56 16.97
C GLN A 75 9.33 13.03 16.05
N HIS A 76 9.44 13.02 14.72
CA HIS A 76 8.34 13.43 13.85
C HIS A 76 7.60 12.24 13.22
N SER A 77 6.71 11.63 14.01
CA SER A 77 5.67 10.69 13.53
C SER A 77 4.76 11.32 12.47
N ASP A 78 4.60 12.64 12.50
CA ASP A 78 3.57 13.37 11.77
C ASP A 78 3.66 13.23 10.23
N CYS A 79 4.88 13.21 9.67
CA CYS A 79 5.03 13.02 8.22
C CYS A 79 4.74 11.59 7.77
N ASN A 80 5.10 10.60 8.60
CA ASN A 80 4.75 9.21 8.34
C ASN A 80 3.23 9.04 8.33
N ASP A 81 2.57 9.63 9.32
CA ASP A 81 1.14 9.46 9.51
C ASP A 81 0.36 10.14 8.38
N LEU A 82 0.75 11.34 7.94
CA LEU A 82 0.10 12.03 6.82
C LEU A 82 0.29 11.31 5.47
N PHE A 83 1.48 10.76 5.20
CA PHE A 83 1.71 9.97 3.99
C PHE A 83 0.89 8.69 4.00
N GLU A 84 0.90 7.95 5.10
CA GLU A 84 0.12 6.71 5.22
C GLU A 84 -1.40 6.98 5.22
N GLU A 85 -1.84 8.12 5.77
CA GLU A 85 -3.22 8.60 5.66
C GLU A 85 -3.59 8.88 4.20
N TRP A 86 -2.80 9.66 3.47
CA TRP A 86 -3.02 9.93 2.06
C TRP A 86 -3.05 8.66 1.23
N LEU A 87 -2.07 7.79 1.44
CA LEU A 87 -1.95 6.52 0.71
C LEU A 87 -3.21 5.67 0.91
N ARG A 88 -3.67 5.56 2.15
CA ARG A 88 -4.87 4.79 2.50
C ARG A 88 -6.15 5.45 1.98
N ASP A 89 -6.33 6.75 2.17
CA ASP A 89 -7.63 7.40 2.01
C ASP A 89 -7.85 8.01 0.61
N VAL A 90 -6.77 8.23 -0.14
CA VAL A 90 -6.78 8.84 -1.48
C VAL A 90 -6.20 7.88 -2.52
N ALA A 91 -4.92 7.53 -2.40
CA ALA A 91 -4.23 6.82 -3.48
C ALA A 91 -4.75 5.37 -3.66
N SER A 92 -5.00 4.64 -2.57
CA SER A 92 -5.47 3.25 -2.64
C SER A 92 -6.83 3.09 -3.34
N LYS A 93 -7.71 4.10 -3.23
CA LYS A 93 -9.02 4.12 -3.90
C LYS A 93 -8.89 4.23 -5.42
N ARG A 94 -7.77 4.76 -5.91
CA ARG A 94 -7.47 4.81 -7.35
C ARG A 94 -6.85 3.52 -7.84
N MET A 95 -6.18 2.76 -6.96
CA MET A 95 -5.53 1.49 -7.31
C MET A 95 -6.49 0.31 -7.35
N VAL A 96 -7.51 0.30 -6.49
CA VAL A 96 -8.47 -0.79 -6.38
C VAL A 96 -9.82 -0.34 -6.91
N ASP A 97 -10.33 -1.03 -7.92
CA ASP A 97 -11.72 -0.90 -8.29
C ASP A 97 -12.59 -1.64 -7.28
N MET A 98 -13.18 -0.91 -6.34
CA MET A 98 -14.01 -1.50 -5.29
C MET A 98 -15.34 -2.07 -5.80
N ASN A 99 -15.74 -1.79 -7.05
CA ASN A 99 -16.97 -2.36 -7.62
C ASN A 99 -16.72 -3.71 -8.26
N THR A 100 -15.52 -3.93 -8.80
CA THR A 100 -15.12 -5.18 -9.47
C THR A 100 -14.09 -5.99 -8.69
N CYS A 101 -13.58 -5.47 -7.57
CA CYS A 101 -12.50 -6.04 -6.76
C CYS A 101 -11.23 -6.37 -7.55
N ASN A 102 -10.86 -5.47 -8.45
CA ASN A 102 -9.67 -5.63 -9.28
C ASN A 102 -8.62 -4.59 -8.93
N LEU A 103 -7.34 -4.99 -8.94
CA LEU A 103 -6.25 -4.03 -9.02
C LEU A 103 -6.25 -3.44 -10.43
N ARG A 104 -6.34 -2.12 -10.52
CA ARG A 104 -6.20 -1.40 -11.78
C ARG A 104 -4.74 -1.44 -12.22
N ALA A 105 -4.51 -1.45 -13.53
CA ALA A 105 -3.18 -1.23 -14.10
C ALA A 105 -2.64 0.13 -13.64
N TYR A 106 -1.31 0.23 -13.52
CA TYR A 106 -0.67 1.45 -13.04
C TYR A 106 -1.00 2.65 -13.95
N ASP A 107 -1.72 3.62 -13.39
CA ASP A 107 -2.11 4.88 -14.04
C ASP A 107 -1.68 6.06 -13.17
N HIS A 108 -0.38 6.10 -12.86
CA HIS A 108 0.25 7.17 -12.09
C HIS A 108 -0.45 7.46 -10.75
N PHE A 109 -0.86 6.41 -10.02
CA PHE A 109 -1.53 6.56 -8.73
C PHE A 109 -0.65 7.20 -7.66
N PHE A 110 0.67 7.04 -7.82
CA PHE A 110 1.71 7.52 -6.95
C PHE A 110 2.29 8.82 -7.50
N ASP A 111 1.49 9.88 -7.48
CA ASP A 111 1.88 11.21 -7.93
C ASP A 111 2.12 12.11 -6.71
N LEU A 112 3.33 12.65 -6.62
CA LEU A 112 3.74 13.52 -5.52
C LEU A 112 3.01 14.87 -5.53
N THR A 113 2.53 15.33 -6.68
CA THR A 113 1.71 16.55 -6.79
C THR A 113 0.36 16.36 -6.10
N ILE A 114 -0.26 15.19 -6.28
CA ILE A 114 -1.53 14.82 -5.62
C ILE A 114 -1.34 14.71 -4.10
N PHE A 115 -0.19 14.20 -3.66
CA PHE A 115 0.17 14.24 -2.24
C PHE A 115 0.35 15.67 -1.72
N ALA A 116 1.06 16.53 -2.46
CA ALA A 116 1.26 17.92 -2.07
C ALA A 116 -0.08 18.67 -1.93
N ASP A 117 -1.00 18.49 -2.87
CA ASP A 117 -2.36 19.07 -2.81
C ASP A 117 -3.17 18.55 -1.62
N TYR A 118 -3.05 17.25 -1.34
CA TYR A 118 -3.67 16.66 -0.15
C TYR A 118 -3.18 17.32 1.15
N VAL A 119 -1.87 17.54 1.28
CA VAL A 119 -1.29 18.16 2.48
C VAL A 119 -1.65 19.65 2.57
N LYS A 120 -1.69 20.37 1.45
CA LYS A 120 -2.19 21.76 1.38
C LYS A 120 -3.62 21.85 1.91
N ASN A 121 -4.49 20.93 1.51
CA ASN A 121 -5.89 20.86 1.94
C ASN A 121 -6.07 20.48 3.43
N LYS A 122 -5.01 20.00 4.10
CA LYS A 122 -4.99 19.73 5.55
C LYS A 122 -4.57 20.94 6.38
N SER A 123 -4.42 22.12 5.76
CA SER A 123 -3.99 23.37 6.42
C SER A 123 -2.61 23.26 7.08
N ILE A 124 -1.73 22.40 6.56
CA ILE A 124 -0.34 22.32 7.00
C ILE A 124 0.42 23.55 6.49
N PRO A 125 1.23 24.23 7.33
CA PRO A 125 2.00 25.39 6.90
C PRO A 125 2.90 25.09 5.71
N LYS A 126 3.08 26.09 4.83
CA LYS A 126 3.83 25.94 3.58
C LYS A 126 5.22 25.37 3.77
N GLU A 127 5.99 25.99 4.64
CA GLU A 127 7.34 25.56 4.96
C GLU A 127 7.40 24.09 5.44
N THR A 128 6.41 23.68 6.24
CA THR A 128 6.31 22.32 6.77
C THR A 128 6.03 21.31 5.67
N TYR A 129 5.03 21.56 4.82
CA TYR A 129 4.71 20.58 3.77
C TYR A 129 5.77 20.54 2.67
N THR A 130 6.44 21.65 2.36
CA THR A 130 7.57 21.64 1.42
C THR A 130 8.66 20.66 1.88
N LYS A 131 8.97 20.64 3.19
CA LYS A 131 9.91 19.67 3.79
C LYS A 131 9.40 18.22 3.76
N MET A 132 8.08 18.02 3.69
CA MET A 132 7.49 16.68 3.58
C MET A 132 7.66 16.07 2.19
N ILE A 133 7.78 16.87 1.12
CA ILE A 133 7.90 16.40 -0.27
C ILE A 133 9.03 15.38 -0.42
N ILE A 134 10.24 15.70 0.08
CA ILE A 134 11.39 14.79 0.03
C ILE A 134 11.08 13.47 0.76
N SER A 135 10.50 13.57 1.96
CA SER A 135 10.21 12.40 2.80
C SER A 135 9.09 11.54 2.22
N ALA A 136 8.11 12.17 1.56
CA ALA A 136 7.02 11.52 0.87
C ALA A 136 7.51 10.77 -0.36
N GLN A 137 8.40 11.36 -1.17
CA GLN A 137 8.97 10.66 -2.32
C GLN A 137 9.70 9.37 -1.91
N CYS A 138 10.50 9.42 -0.84
CA CYS A 138 11.18 8.23 -0.33
C CYS A 138 10.21 7.10 0.09
N LYS A 139 9.03 7.47 0.59
CA LYS A 139 7.97 6.50 0.92
C LYS A 139 7.24 6.03 -0.32
N LEU A 140 7.09 6.91 -1.30
CA LEU A 140 6.43 6.66 -2.57
C LEU A 140 7.16 5.57 -3.35
N GLU A 141 8.49 5.60 -3.42
CA GLU A 141 9.28 4.51 -4.03
C GLU A 141 8.98 3.15 -3.41
N LYS A 142 8.93 3.08 -2.08
CA LYS A 142 8.56 1.87 -1.36
C LYS A 142 7.13 1.45 -1.68
N ALA A 143 6.19 2.39 -1.70
CA ALA A 143 4.78 2.12 -2.01
C ALA A 143 4.58 1.61 -3.45
N VAL A 144 5.33 2.16 -4.42
CA VAL A 144 5.34 1.68 -5.82
C VAL A 144 5.81 0.22 -5.88
N LYS A 145 6.91 -0.10 -5.20
CA LYS A 145 7.41 -1.49 -5.13
C LYS A 145 6.39 -2.43 -4.48
N ASP A 146 5.80 -2.02 -3.36
CA ASP A 146 4.76 -2.79 -2.67
C ASP A 146 3.56 -3.02 -3.59
N TYR A 147 3.16 -2.03 -4.40
CA TYR A 147 2.07 -2.16 -5.36
C TYR A 147 2.40 -3.13 -6.48
N TYR A 148 3.57 -3.06 -7.11
CA TYR A 148 3.93 -4.03 -8.16
C TYR A 148 4.02 -5.46 -7.63
N ASN A 149 4.53 -5.64 -6.40
CA ASN A 149 4.49 -6.94 -5.73
C ASN A 149 3.04 -7.43 -5.53
N ALA A 150 2.15 -6.54 -5.10
CA ALA A 150 0.73 -6.84 -4.92
C ALA A 150 0.05 -7.20 -6.25
N PHE A 151 0.36 -6.46 -7.31
CA PHE A 151 -0.17 -6.64 -8.65
C PHE A 151 0.24 -8.00 -9.23
N ASN A 152 1.52 -8.36 -9.12
CA ASN A 152 2.02 -9.66 -9.55
C ASN A 152 1.35 -10.81 -8.78
N LEU A 153 1.24 -10.68 -7.45
CA LEU A 153 0.55 -11.67 -6.61
C LEU A 153 -0.93 -11.79 -6.97
N TYR A 154 -1.60 -10.67 -7.25
CA TYR A 154 -2.99 -10.62 -7.68
C TYR A 154 -3.18 -11.35 -9.01
N GLU A 155 -2.40 -11.01 -10.05
CA GLU A 155 -2.47 -11.67 -11.37
C GLU A 155 -2.24 -13.18 -11.27
N GLU A 156 -1.29 -13.61 -10.42
CA GLU A 156 -0.99 -15.03 -10.24
C GLU A 156 -2.12 -15.79 -9.53
N LYS A 157 -2.72 -15.21 -8.49
CA LYS A 157 -3.58 -15.96 -7.55
C LYS A 157 -5.08 -15.66 -7.68
N ILE A 158 -5.49 -14.63 -8.42
CA ILE A 158 -6.88 -14.16 -8.41
C ILE A 158 -7.89 -15.22 -8.90
N ASP A 159 -7.56 -16.02 -9.91
CA ASP A 159 -8.49 -17.06 -10.40
C ASP A 159 -8.68 -18.18 -9.36
N GLU A 160 -7.59 -18.65 -8.74
CA GLU A 160 -7.63 -19.64 -7.67
C GLU A 160 -8.43 -19.12 -6.48
N PHE A 161 -8.10 -17.92 -6.00
CA PHE A 161 -8.80 -17.28 -4.89
C PHE A 161 -10.28 -17.07 -5.20
N SER A 162 -10.62 -16.59 -6.40
CA SER A 162 -12.01 -16.41 -6.83
C SER A 162 -12.78 -17.74 -6.86
N LYS A 163 -12.16 -18.83 -7.36
CA LYS A 163 -12.77 -20.17 -7.34
C LYS A 163 -13.03 -20.64 -5.91
N TYR A 164 -12.07 -20.46 -5.01
CA TYR A 164 -12.23 -20.77 -3.60
C TYR A 164 -13.41 -20.00 -2.99
N MET A 165 -13.47 -18.69 -3.20
CA MET A 165 -14.55 -17.83 -2.69
C MET A 165 -15.94 -18.24 -3.21
N VAL A 166 -16.05 -18.59 -4.49
CA VAL A 166 -17.29 -19.07 -5.10
C VAL A 166 -17.70 -20.43 -4.52
N ASN A 167 -16.74 -21.35 -4.36
CA ASN A 167 -16.99 -22.68 -3.80
C ASN A 167 -17.44 -22.57 -2.34
N LEU A 168 -16.68 -21.82 -1.52
CA LEU A 168 -16.99 -21.58 -0.12
C LEU A 168 -18.40 -21.03 0.06
N ARG A 169 -18.82 -20.08 -0.78
CA ARG A 169 -20.17 -19.54 -0.73
C ARG A 169 -21.25 -20.51 -1.19
N SER A 170 -20.95 -21.36 -2.17
CA SER A 170 -21.91 -22.34 -2.70
C SER A 170 -22.14 -23.50 -1.73
N THR A 171 -21.11 -23.90 -0.96
CA THR A 171 -21.19 -25.04 -0.03
C THR A 171 -21.70 -24.65 1.35
N SER A 172 -21.46 -23.43 1.80
CA SER A 172 -21.74 -23.03 3.18
C SER A 172 -23.20 -22.62 3.45
N HIS A 173 -24.06 -22.53 2.41
CA HIS A 173 -25.42 -21.97 2.52
C HIS A 173 -25.47 -20.64 3.31
N VAL A 174 -24.34 -19.91 3.34
CA VAL A 174 -24.15 -18.68 4.13
C VAL A 174 -25.08 -17.61 3.57
N ASP A 175 -26.15 -17.35 4.30
CA ASP A 175 -27.01 -16.17 4.11
C ASP A 175 -26.20 -14.89 4.42
N LYS A 176 -26.70 -13.72 3.98
CA LYS A 176 -26.17 -12.37 4.29
C LYS A 176 -25.74 -12.21 5.74
N SER A 177 -26.43 -12.86 6.65
CA SER A 177 -26.24 -12.79 8.10
C SER A 177 -24.97 -13.50 8.62
N MET A 178 -24.33 -14.37 7.83
CA MET A 178 -23.20 -15.20 8.26
C MET A 178 -21.82 -14.79 7.69
N ASN A 179 -21.64 -13.51 7.33
CA ASN A 179 -20.36 -12.98 6.83
C ASN A 179 -19.15 -13.23 7.76
N TYR A 180 -19.37 -13.40 9.07
CA TYR A 180 -18.28 -13.67 10.02
C TYR A 180 -17.64 -15.05 9.79
N LEU A 181 -18.43 -16.07 9.38
CA LEU A 181 -17.91 -17.40 9.06
C LEU A 181 -17.04 -17.37 7.81
N LEU A 182 -17.45 -16.58 6.81
CA LEU A 182 -16.67 -16.37 5.59
C LEU A 182 -15.30 -15.75 5.92
N VAL A 183 -15.27 -14.75 6.81
CA VAL A 183 -14.03 -14.12 7.28
C VAL A 183 -13.12 -15.13 7.99
N GLU A 184 -13.67 -15.98 8.86
CA GLU A 184 -12.92 -17.00 9.58
C GLU A 184 -12.30 -18.04 8.63
N GLU A 185 -13.07 -18.55 7.68
CA GLU A 185 -12.60 -19.51 6.67
C GLU A 185 -11.57 -18.90 5.72
N ILE A 186 -11.73 -17.63 5.33
CA ILE A 186 -10.74 -16.91 4.53
C ILE A 186 -9.46 -16.72 5.32
N ASN A 187 -9.54 -16.37 6.61
CA ASN A 187 -8.37 -16.22 7.47
C ASN A 187 -7.52 -17.51 7.53
N ASN A 188 -8.16 -18.67 7.42
CA ASN A 188 -7.50 -19.98 7.43
C ASN A 188 -6.93 -20.39 6.06
N HIS A 189 -7.29 -19.71 4.96
CA HIS A 189 -6.81 -20.06 3.63
C HIS A 189 -5.35 -19.64 3.40
N PRO A 190 -4.47 -20.50 2.83
CA PRO A 190 -3.06 -20.15 2.59
C PRO A 190 -2.86 -18.87 1.76
N VAL A 191 -3.65 -18.71 0.69
CA VAL A 191 -3.60 -17.50 -0.17
C VAL A 191 -3.94 -16.24 0.61
N HIS A 192 -4.82 -16.30 1.61
CA HIS A 192 -5.12 -15.14 2.44
C HIS A 192 -3.89 -14.71 3.24
N GLN A 193 -3.16 -15.65 3.83
CA GLN A 193 -1.95 -15.35 4.58
C GLN A 193 -0.93 -14.60 3.70
N GLU A 194 -0.75 -15.02 2.45
CA GLU A 194 0.13 -14.32 1.50
C GLU A 194 -0.38 -12.91 1.16
N TRP A 195 -1.69 -12.74 0.99
CA TRP A 195 -2.30 -11.47 0.58
C TRP A 195 -2.36 -10.43 1.70
N VAL A 196 -2.52 -10.83 2.96
CA VAL A 196 -2.63 -9.86 4.07
C VAL A 196 -1.31 -9.20 4.45
N TYR A 197 -0.17 -9.78 4.08
CA TYR A 197 1.14 -9.13 4.31
C TYR A 197 1.37 -7.91 3.42
N ASN A 198 0.67 -7.82 2.29
CA ASN A 198 0.75 -6.67 1.40
C ASN A 198 -0.47 -5.76 1.58
N ARG A 199 -0.22 -4.48 1.91
CA ARG A 199 -1.27 -3.49 2.15
C ARG A 199 -2.25 -3.29 0.99
N PHE A 200 -1.84 -3.53 -0.26
CA PHE A 200 -2.71 -3.40 -1.43
C PHE A 200 -3.45 -4.70 -1.74
N SER A 201 -2.80 -5.87 -1.62
CA SER A 201 -3.49 -7.16 -1.76
C SER A 201 -4.57 -7.33 -0.69
N PHE A 202 -4.31 -6.87 0.55
CA PHE A 202 -5.30 -6.84 1.62
C PHE A 202 -6.57 -6.06 1.23
N LYS A 203 -6.44 -4.94 0.51
CA LYS A 203 -7.60 -4.15 0.02
C LYS A 203 -8.47 -4.94 -0.95
N ILE A 204 -7.89 -5.84 -1.74
CA ILE A 204 -8.66 -6.73 -2.62
C ILE A 204 -9.42 -7.77 -1.80
N VAL A 205 -8.79 -8.36 -0.78
CA VAL A 205 -9.47 -9.25 0.17
C VAL A 205 -10.65 -8.53 0.82
N GLU A 206 -10.42 -7.33 1.36
CA GLU A 206 -11.47 -6.49 1.95
C GLU A 206 -12.62 -6.23 0.96
N CYS A 207 -12.31 -6.03 -0.33
CA CYS A 207 -13.32 -5.84 -1.36
C CYS A 207 -14.19 -7.09 -1.57
N PHE A 208 -13.60 -8.29 -1.63
CA PHE A 208 -14.35 -9.54 -1.78
C PHE A 208 -15.19 -9.90 -0.55
N LEU A 209 -14.75 -9.46 0.63
CA LEU A 209 -15.52 -9.59 1.87
C LEU A 209 -16.76 -8.68 1.90
N GLN A 210 -16.86 -7.70 1.00
CA GLN A 210 -18.10 -6.93 0.83
C GLN A 210 -19.13 -7.78 0.07
N TYR A 211 -20.22 -8.11 0.76
CA TYR A 211 -21.26 -9.05 0.32
C TYR A 211 -21.71 -8.86 -1.14
N GLU A 212 -21.97 -7.61 -1.55
CA GLU A 212 -22.47 -7.28 -2.88
C GLU A 212 -21.48 -7.65 -3.99
N ASN A 213 -20.19 -7.56 -3.72
CA ASN A 213 -19.16 -7.82 -4.72
C ASN A 213 -18.94 -9.32 -4.94
N LEU A 214 -19.04 -10.12 -3.87
CA LEU A 214 -18.96 -11.57 -3.99
C LEU A 214 -20.16 -12.13 -4.78
N ASP A 215 -21.36 -11.56 -4.63
CA ASP A 215 -22.50 -11.94 -5.48
C ASP A 215 -22.30 -11.56 -6.94
N LYS A 216 -21.78 -10.36 -7.21
CA LYS A 216 -21.45 -9.96 -8.58
C LYS A 216 -20.47 -10.94 -9.21
N LEU A 217 -19.43 -11.36 -8.47
CA LEU A 217 -18.44 -12.33 -8.93
C LEU A 217 -19.09 -13.68 -9.28
N ILE A 218 -19.93 -14.22 -8.40
CA ILE A 218 -20.66 -15.48 -8.63
C ILE A 218 -21.55 -15.38 -9.87
N ASN A 219 -22.32 -14.30 -9.97
CA ASN A 219 -23.24 -14.05 -11.09
C ASN A 219 -22.51 -13.81 -12.42
N GLN A 220 -21.31 -13.23 -12.40
CA GLN A 220 -20.48 -13.07 -13.60
C GLN A 220 -19.94 -14.42 -14.08
N ARG A 221 -19.42 -15.26 -13.17
CA ARG A 221 -18.90 -16.58 -13.55
C ARG A 221 -20.00 -17.52 -14.03
N SER A 222 -21.20 -17.49 -13.43
CA SER A 222 -22.33 -18.31 -13.89
C SER A 222 -22.81 -17.93 -15.30
N LYS A 223 -22.60 -16.68 -15.72
CA LYS A 223 -22.85 -16.24 -17.10
C LYS A 223 -21.77 -16.72 -18.07
N GLN A 224 -20.51 -16.77 -17.64
CA GLN A 224 -19.39 -17.22 -18.48
C GLN A 224 -19.36 -18.75 -18.67
N SER A 225 -19.89 -19.52 -17.73
CA SER A 225 -19.97 -20.99 -17.85
C SER A 225 -21.09 -21.47 -18.78
N LYS A 226 -21.96 -20.58 -19.27
CA LYS A 226 -22.92 -20.96 -20.31
C LYS A 226 -22.15 -21.17 -21.62
N PRO A 227 -22.14 -22.40 -22.18
CA PRO A 227 -21.50 -22.64 -23.46
C PRO A 227 -22.12 -21.68 -24.49
N ALA A 228 -21.26 -20.99 -25.23
CA ALA A 228 -21.72 -20.14 -26.33
C ALA A 228 -22.70 -20.96 -27.19
N PRO A 229 -23.89 -20.41 -27.54
CA PRO A 229 -24.80 -21.09 -28.43
C PRO A 229 -23.99 -21.48 -29.66
N LYS A 230 -23.92 -22.79 -29.95
CA LYS A 230 -23.12 -23.35 -31.03
C LYS A 230 -23.43 -22.54 -32.30
N HIS A 231 -22.52 -21.67 -32.69
CA HIS A 231 -22.62 -20.98 -33.97
C HIS A 231 -22.42 -22.07 -35.01
N ILE A 232 -23.49 -22.47 -35.68
CA ILE A 232 -23.42 -23.37 -36.83
C ILE A 232 -22.86 -22.51 -37.95
N ASP A 233 -21.53 -22.40 -38.03
CA ASP A 233 -20.91 -21.72 -39.16
C ASP A 233 -20.81 -22.66 -40.37
N PRO A 234 -21.21 -22.18 -41.56
CA PRO A 234 -21.16 -22.94 -42.80
C PRO A 234 -19.71 -23.19 -43.21
N LYS A 235 -19.45 -24.45 -43.60
CA LYS A 235 -18.19 -24.96 -44.15
C LYS A 235 -17.53 -23.96 -45.11
N HIS A 236 -16.43 -23.34 -44.68
CA HIS A 236 -15.42 -22.83 -45.58
C HIS A 236 -14.09 -23.53 -45.31
N THR A 237 -13.69 -24.34 -46.28
CA THR A 237 -12.42 -25.03 -46.36
C THR A 237 -11.34 -24.06 -46.84
N LEU A 238 -10.28 -23.85 -46.07
CA LEU A 238 -9.02 -23.28 -46.57
C LEU A 238 -7.82 -23.92 -45.83
N PRO A 239 -6.62 -23.94 -46.44
CA PRO A 239 -5.61 -24.96 -46.19
C PRO A 239 -4.64 -24.63 -45.06
N ASN A 240 -4.14 -25.71 -44.47
CA ASN A 240 -3.01 -25.81 -43.56
C ASN A 240 -1.78 -24.99 -43.99
N PRO A 241 -1.17 -24.26 -43.05
CA PRO A 241 0.25 -23.98 -43.07
C PRO A 241 1.01 -24.85 -42.06
N THR A 242 2.16 -25.30 -42.54
CA THR A 242 3.10 -26.27 -42.01
C THR A 242 3.77 -25.84 -40.70
N ALA A 243 3.94 -26.80 -39.80
CA ALA A 243 4.59 -26.66 -38.50
C ALA A 243 6.12 -26.49 -38.60
N ALA A 244 6.66 -25.51 -37.88
CA ALA A 244 8.09 -25.42 -37.57
C ALA A 244 8.31 -25.73 -36.07
N LYS A 245 8.94 -26.89 -35.80
CA LYS A 245 9.44 -27.28 -34.47
C LYS A 245 10.67 -26.44 -34.13
N HIS A 246 10.67 -25.78 -32.98
CA HIS A 246 11.90 -25.30 -32.34
C HIS A 246 11.98 -25.85 -30.92
N SER A 247 13.05 -26.57 -30.64
CA SER A 247 13.38 -27.19 -29.36
C SER A 247 14.12 -26.19 -28.45
N PRO A 248 13.89 -26.18 -27.13
CA PRO A 248 14.64 -25.32 -26.21
C PRO A 248 15.95 -25.97 -25.72
N PRO A 249 16.98 -25.17 -25.39
CA PRO A 249 18.25 -25.67 -24.85
C PRO A 249 18.18 -25.92 -23.33
N LYS A 250 18.85 -26.99 -22.90
CA LYS A 250 19.05 -27.41 -21.51
C LYS A 250 20.04 -26.49 -20.79
N HIS A 251 19.71 -26.08 -19.56
CA HIS A 251 20.68 -25.55 -18.60
C HIS A 251 21.07 -26.62 -17.57
N PRO A 252 22.35 -26.67 -17.13
CA PRO A 252 22.81 -27.60 -16.11
C PRO A 252 22.55 -27.07 -14.68
N ALA A 253 22.25 -28.02 -13.79
CA ALA A 253 22.03 -27.84 -12.37
C ALA A 253 23.33 -27.51 -11.61
N SER A 254 23.26 -26.52 -10.72
CA SER A 254 24.29 -26.27 -9.71
C SER A 254 23.83 -26.82 -8.36
N LYS A 255 24.57 -27.80 -7.85
CA LYS A 255 24.56 -28.27 -6.46
C LYS A 255 25.61 -27.44 -5.73
N ASP A 256 25.28 -26.92 -4.54
CA ASP A 256 26.24 -26.87 -3.44
C ASP A 256 25.54 -26.82 -2.09
N THR A 257 25.89 -27.80 -1.27
CA THR A 257 25.38 -28.07 0.08
C THR A 257 26.42 -27.58 1.07
N ALA A 258 26.09 -26.60 1.92
CA ALA A 258 26.97 -26.15 2.99
C ALA A 258 26.44 -26.62 4.37
N THR A 259 27.18 -27.55 4.96
CA THR A 259 26.96 -28.16 6.27
C THR A 259 27.41 -27.19 7.39
N VAL A 260 26.47 -26.71 8.20
CA VAL A 260 26.76 -25.90 9.39
C VAL A 260 27.01 -26.81 10.59
N ARG A 261 28.23 -26.76 11.15
CA ARG A 261 28.62 -27.40 12.41
C ARG A 261 28.01 -26.67 13.61
N THR A 262 27.23 -27.38 14.41
CA THR A 262 26.73 -26.93 15.71
C THR A 262 27.74 -27.23 16.82
N ALA A 263 28.01 -26.23 17.67
CA ALA A 263 28.85 -26.34 18.86
C ALA A 263 28.06 -26.87 20.08
N PRO A 264 28.74 -27.51 21.06
CA PRO A 264 28.07 -28.17 22.17
C PRO A 264 27.56 -27.17 23.23
N LYS A 265 26.33 -27.40 23.67
CA LYS A 265 25.58 -26.60 24.63
C LYS A 265 25.95 -27.03 26.05
N VAL A 266 26.61 -26.14 26.79
CA VAL A 266 26.91 -26.28 28.22
C VAL A 266 25.65 -25.97 29.03
N THR A 267 25.15 -26.95 29.77
CA THR A 267 23.99 -26.84 30.67
C THR A 267 24.45 -26.54 32.10
N VAL A 268 24.02 -25.40 32.65
CA VAL A 268 24.15 -25.05 34.07
C VAL A 268 22.78 -25.18 34.74
N PRO A 269 22.65 -25.83 35.90
CA PRO A 269 21.38 -25.93 36.62
C PRO A 269 21.02 -24.58 37.25
N ARG A 270 19.86 -24.04 36.88
CA ARG A 270 19.28 -22.80 37.42
C ARG A 270 17.85 -23.04 37.90
N ASN A 271 17.74 -23.68 39.05
CA ASN A 271 16.53 -23.68 39.88
C ASN A 271 16.93 -22.83 41.10
N GLU A 272 16.60 -21.54 41.15
CA GLU A 272 15.49 -21.07 42.02
C GLU A 272 14.91 -19.69 41.59
N SER A 273 15.27 -19.17 40.41
CA SER A 273 14.94 -17.78 40.01
C SER A 273 13.68 -17.63 39.12
N LYS A 274 13.00 -18.72 38.74
CA LYS A 274 11.95 -18.69 37.70
C LYS A 274 10.68 -17.90 38.09
N LYS A 275 10.22 -17.97 39.35
CA LYS A 275 9.00 -17.24 39.77
C LYS A 275 9.17 -15.72 39.72
N ASN A 276 10.30 -15.20 40.23
CA ASN A 276 10.55 -13.76 40.23
C ASN A 276 10.80 -13.21 38.83
N ARG A 277 11.39 -14.02 37.93
CA ARG A 277 11.59 -13.64 36.53
C ARG A 277 10.27 -13.59 35.74
N GLN A 278 9.35 -14.53 36.01
CA GLN A 278 8.02 -14.51 35.38
C GLN A 278 7.21 -13.28 35.80
N ILE A 279 7.23 -12.93 37.09
CA ILE A 279 6.54 -11.74 37.62
C ILE A 279 7.12 -10.46 37.00
N LEU A 280 8.44 -10.35 36.89
CA LEU A 280 9.09 -9.19 36.29
C LEU A 280 8.76 -9.05 34.79
N ILE A 281 8.69 -10.16 34.06
CA ILE A 281 8.29 -10.17 32.65
C ILE A 281 6.82 -9.73 32.51
N CYS A 282 5.90 -10.24 33.34
CA CYS A 282 4.49 -9.84 33.31
C CYS A 282 4.30 -8.35 33.63
N LEU A 283 5.01 -7.81 34.62
CA LEU A 283 4.97 -6.38 34.95
C LEU A 283 5.52 -5.51 33.80
N PHE A 284 6.60 -5.95 33.16
CA PHE A 284 7.17 -5.24 32.01
C PHE A 284 6.20 -5.19 30.82
N PHE A 285 5.54 -6.32 30.50
CA PHE A 285 4.51 -6.37 29.46
C PHE A 285 3.29 -5.51 29.82
N ALA A 286 2.84 -5.52 31.08
CA ALA A 286 1.71 -4.68 31.51
C ALA A 286 2.02 -3.18 31.36
N VAL A 287 3.24 -2.76 31.69
CA VAL A 287 3.69 -1.36 31.49
C VAL A 287 3.74 -0.99 30.01
N ILE A 288 4.24 -1.87 29.14
CA ILE A 288 4.25 -1.63 27.69
C ILE A 288 2.83 -1.52 27.13
N VAL A 289 1.92 -2.43 27.51
CA VAL A 289 0.52 -2.40 27.07
C VAL A 289 -0.18 -1.13 27.57
N MET A 290 0.03 -0.74 28.82
CA MET A 290 -0.49 0.51 29.38
C MET A 290 0.09 1.74 28.66
N ALA A 291 1.39 1.76 28.36
CA ALA A 291 2.03 2.83 27.61
C ALA A 291 1.48 2.92 26.17
N MET A 292 1.25 1.79 25.50
CA MET A 292 0.60 1.75 24.19
C MET A 292 -0.85 2.22 24.25
N PHE A 293 -1.61 1.83 25.28
CA PHE A 293 -2.98 2.31 25.48
C PHE A 293 -3.04 3.81 25.76
N LEU A 294 -2.15 4.33 26.61
CA LEU A 294 -2.04 5.75 26.90
C LEU A 294 -1.56 6.55 25.67
N TYR A 295 -0.62 6.02 24.90
CA TYR A 295 -0.18 6.61 23.63
C TYR A 295 -1.33 6.66 22.63
N LYS A 296 -2.07 5.55 22.47
CA LYS A 296 -3.27 5.49 21.63
C LYS A 296 -4.34 6.47 22.12
N PHE A 297 -4.57 6.60 23.43
CA PHE A 297 -5.53 7.56 23.99
C PHE A 297 -5.09 9.02 23.79
N LYS A 298 -3.79 9.31 23.89
CA LYS A 298 -3.24 10.66 23.71
C LYS A 298 -3.27 11.08 22.23
N CYS A 299 -2.98 10.16 21.30
CA CYS A 299 -3.17 10.39 19.87
C CYS A 299 -4.67 10.51 19.50
N ASN A 300 -5.55 9.71 20.11
CA ASN A 300 -7.00 9.75 19.85
C ASN A 300 -7.72 10.97 20.47
N ARG A 301 -7.09 11.70 21.42
CA ARG A 301 -7.63 12.98 21.92
C ARG A 301 -7.30 14.18 21.02
N ARG A 302 -6.24 14.13 20.20
CA ARG A 302 -5.95 15.17 19.19
C ARG A 302 -6.59 14.89 17.84
N TYR A 303 -6.96 13.65 17.57
CA TYR A 303 -7.78 13.26 16.44
C TYR A 303 -9.14 12.79 16.93
N GLN A 304 -10.08 13.72 17.16
CA GLN A 304 -11.48 13.30 17.07
C GLN A 304 -11.75 12.91 15.61
N PRO A 305 -12.14 11.65 15.33
CA PRO A 305 -12.65 11.33 14.01
C PRO A 305 -14.01 12.02 13.87
N MET A 306 -14.15 12.91 12.88
CA MET A 306 -15.46 13.28 12.32
C MET A 306 -16.21 12.07 11.70
N VAL A 307 -15.61 10.89 11.74
CA VAL A 307 -16.16 9.61 11.29
C VAL A 307 -16.83 8.86 12.46
N SER A 308 -17.82 9.46 13.14
CA SER A 308 -18.85 8.67 13.86
C SER A 308 -20.11 9.47 14.24
N ARG A 309 -20.51 10.47 13.43
CA ARG A 309 -21.90 10.99 13.48
C ARG A 309 -22.73 10.55 12.27
N LYS A 310 -22.10 10.20 11.15
CA LYS A 310 -22.79 9.67 9.96
C LYS A 310 -23.08 8.17 10.05
N ALA A 311 -22.15 7.34 10.55
CA ALA A 311 -22.38 5.90 10.71
C ALA A 311 -23.45 5.57 11.78
N VAL A 312 -23.45 6.30 12.91
CA VAL A 312 -24.48 6.16 13.95
C VAL A 312 -25.85 6.68 13.49
N ARG A 313 -25.90 7.69 12.59
CA ARG A 313 -27.17 8.09 11.94
C ARG A 313 -27.68 7.03 10.97
N TYR A 314 -26.81 6.37 10.22
CA TYR A 314 -27.22 5.37 9.23
C TYR A 314 -27.83 4.12 9.87
N ILE A 315 -27.25 3.65 10.99
CA ILE A 315 -27.78 2.52 11.77
C ILE A 315 -29.12 2.89 12.43
N ARG A 316 -29.30 4.14 12.88
CA ARG A 316 -30.56 4.59 13.50
C ARG A 316 -31.70 4.76 12.48
N ILE A 317 -31.42 5.03 11.21
CA ILE A 317 -32.44 5.13 10.14
C ILE A 317 -32.91 3.74 9.71
N GLN A 318 -32.00 2.78 9.51
CA GLN A 318 -32.34 1.39 9.15
C GLN A 318 -33.22 0.68 10.21
N ASN A 319 -32.98 0.95 11.50
CA ASN A 319 -33.81 0.38 12.57
C ASN A 319 -35.20 1.03 12.68
N LYS A 320 -35.37 2.27 12.19
CA LYS A 320 -36.67 2.96 12.21
C LYS A 320 -37.58 2.48 11.08
N ASP A 321 -37.02 2.14 9.92
CA ASP A 321 -37.78 1.60 8.79
C ASP A 321 -38.18 0.13 8.98
N SER A 322 -37.43 -0.62 9.80
CA SER A 322 -37.75 -2.02 10.13
C SER A 322 -38.88 -2.15 11.16
N SER A 323 -39.06 -1.16 12.04
CA SER A 323 -40.12 -1.16 13.05
C SER A 323 -41.50 -0.74 12.51
N ASN A 324 -41.55 -0.13 11.31
CA ASN A 324 -42.78 0.43 10.74
C ASN A 324 -43.47 -0.49 9.71
N LYS A 325 -42.99 -1.73 9.56
CA LYS A 325 -43.57 -2.74 8.65
C LYS A 325 -44.36 -3.85 9.37
N ASN A 326 -44.46 -3.79 10.70
CA ASN A 326 -45.13 -4.82 11.51
C ASN A 326 -46.31 -4.29 12.34
N ASN A 327 -46.91 -3.15 11.96
CA ASN A 327 -48.19 -2.68 12.50
C ASN A 327 -49.17 -2.41 11.36
#